data_AF-A0A1J3G870-F1
#
_entry.id   AF-A0A1J3G870-F1
#
_cell.length_a   1.000
_cell.length_b   1.000
_cell.length_c   1.000
_cell.angle_alpha   90.00
_cell.angle_beta   90.00
_cell.angle_gamma   90.00
#
_symmetry.space_group_name_H-M   'P 1'
#
loop_
_entity.id
_entity.type
_entity.pdbx_description
1 polymer ?
#
loop_
_entity_poly.entity_id
_entity_poly.type
_entity_poly.pdbx_seq_one_letter_code
_entity_poly.pdbx_strand_id
1 'polypeptide(L)'
;EMPVEPDEAVMGAVLSGCKVYGNVEVGERVAKKLIRLEPGKASYYVTLAGLYSGAGRFDEAESLRQWMKEKQISKVPGCSSI
;
A
#
# COMPACT_ATOMS: atom_id res chain seq x y z
N GLU A 1 -10.26 13.41 14.76
CA GLU A 1 -10.37 13.43 13.29
C GLU A 1 -8.96 13.51 12.70
N MET A 2 -8.66 12.80 11.60
CA MET A 2 -7.40 13.00 10.87
C MET A 2 -7.71 13.90 9.66
N PRO A 3 -7.20 15.14 9.61
CA PRO A 3 -7.65 16.19 8.70
C PRO A 3 -6.97 16.16 7.32
N VAL A 4 -6.28 15.08 6.97
CA VAL A 4 -5.45 15.02 5.76
C VAL A 4 -5.67 13.67 5.09
N GLU A 5 -6.02 13.67 3.81
CA GLU A 5 -5.81 12.51 2.95
C GLU A 5 -4.40 11.98 3.23
N PRO A 6 -4.20 10.69 3.54
CA PRO A 6 -2.86 10.19 3.80
C PRO A 6 -2.10 10.25 2.48
N ASP A 7 -1.35 11.33 2.39
CA ASP A 7 -0.39 11.62 1.35
C ASP A 7 0.61 10.45 1.25
N GLU A 8 1.25 10.27 0.09
CA GLU A 8 2.27 9.23 -0.10
C GLU A 8 3.33 9.25 1.02
N ALA A 9 3.58 10.44 1.59
CA ALA A 9 4.45 10.66 2.74
C ALA A 9 3.99 9.97 4.03
N VAL A 10 2.70 9.99 4.36
CA VAL A 10 2.17 9.36 5.59
C VAL A 10 2.26 7.83 5.48
N MET A 11 1.95 7.28 4.29
CA MET A 11 2.12 5.85 4.07
C MET A 11 3.59 5.43 4.03
N GLY A 12 4.47 6.27 3.49
CA GLY A 12 5.91 6.07 3.54
C GLY A 12 6.45 6.01 4.98
N ALA A 13 5.98 6.92 5.84
CA ALA A 13 6.32 6.91 7.26
C ALA A 13 5.77 5.68 8.00
N VAL A 14 4.53 5.28 7.71
CA VAL A 14 3.92 4.06 8.26
C VAL A 14 4.64 2.81 7.75
N LEU A 15 5.03 2.72 6.47
CA LEU A 15 5.82 1.61 5.94
C LEU A 15 7.18 1.51 6.62
N SER A 16 7.86 2.64 6.81
CA SER A 16 9.15 2.67 7.53
C SER A 16 8.97 2.20 8.98
N GLY A 17 7.95 2.71 9.68
CA GLY A 17 7.62 2.31 11.05
C GLY A 17 7.19 0.84 11.16
N CYS A 18 6.31 0.35 10.28
CA CYS A 18 5.86 -1.04 10.27
C CYS A 18 6.98 -2.01 9.93
N LYS A 19 7.95 -1.61 9.09
CA LYS A 19 9.14 -2.40 8.78
C LYS A 19 10.10 -2.48 9.98
N VAL A 20 10.18 -1.42 10.78
CA VAL A 20 11.03 -1.35 11.98
C VAL A 20 10.40 -2.04 13.19
N TYR A 21 9.08 -1.91 13.37
CA TYR A 21 8.37 -2.40 14.56
C TYR A 21 7.50 -3.64 14.31
N GLY A 22 7.49 -4.20 13.10
CA GLY A 22 6.73 -5.40 12.75
C GLY A 22 5.20 -5.23 12.85
N ASN A 23 4.69 -4.00 12.88
CA ASN A 23 3.28 -3.73 13.15
C ASN A 23 2.43 -3.75 11.87
N VAL A 24 2.42 -4.91 11.24
CA VAL A 24 1.77 -5.17 9.94
C VAL A 24 0.25 -5.03 10.06
N GLU A 25 -0.34 -5.41 11.19
CA GLU A 25 -1.79 -5.28 11.41
C GLU A 25 -2.29 -3.84 11.30
N VAL A 26 -1.55 -2.88 11.88
CA VAL A 26 -1.93 -1.46 11.83
C VAL A 26 -1.83 -0.94 10.40
N GLY A 27 -0.74 -1.25 9.70
CA GLY A 27 -0.56 -0.89 8.30
C GLY A 27 -1.65 -1.48 7.39
N GLU A 28 -2.01 -2.74 7.62
CA GLU A 28 -3.07 -3.44 6.88
C GLU A 28 -4.44 -2.78 7.11
N ARG A 29 -4.79 -2.43 8.36
CA ARG A 29 -6.06 -1.74 8.67
C ARG A 29 -6.15 -0.37 8.00
N VAL A 30 -5.07 0.40 8.03
CA VAL A 30 -5.02 1.72 7.40
C VAL A 30 -5.14 1.60 5.87
N ALA A 31 -4.36 0.71 5.26
CA ALA A 31 -4.40 0.49 3.81
C ALA A 31 -5.78 -0.01 3.34
N LYS A 32 -6.41 -0.95 4.06
CA LYS A 32 -7.77 -1.41 3.76
C LYS A 32 -8.81 -0.30 3.87
N LYS A 33 -8.68 0.60 4.85
CA LYS A 33 -9.58 1.76 4.98
C LYS A 33 -9.43 2.70 3.78
N LEU A 34 -8.23 2.88 3.27
CA LEU A 34 -7.95 3.73 2.11
C LEU A 34 -8.44 3.15 0.80
N ILE A 35 -8.25 1.85 0.60
CA ILE A 35 -8.83 1.13 -0.54
C ILE A 35 -10.36 1.25 -0.53
N ARG A 36 -11.01 1.23 0.65
CA ARG A 36 -12.46 1.45 0.75
C ARG A 36 -12.88 2.89 0.41
N LEU A 37 -12.04 3.88 0.68
CA LEU A 37 -12.30 5.28 0.36
C LEU A 37 -12.12 5.56 -1.13
N GLU A 38 -11.02 5.09 -1.72
CA GLU A 38 -10.70 5.29 -3.14
C GLU A 38 -10.16 3.99 -3.76
N PRO A 39 -11.05 3.06 -4.17
CA PRO A 39 -10.65 1.75 -4.68
C PRO A 39 -9.97 1.81 -6.06
N GLY A 40 -10.04 2.94 -6.76
CA GLY A 40 -9.38 3.14 -8.05
C GLY A 40 -7.89 3.47 -7.94
N LYS A 41 -7.39 3.77 -6.74
CA LYS A 41 -6.04 4.27 -6.54
C LYS A 41 -5.03 3.14 -6.38
N ALA A 42 -4.32 2.85 -7.47
CA ALA A 42 -3.34 1.76 -7.52
C ALA A 42 -2.24 1.87 -6.45
N SER A 43 -1.84 3.08 -6.05
CA SER A 43 -0.80 3.28 -5.03
C SER A 43 -1.15 2.64 -3.70
N TYR A 44 -2.43 2.55 -3.31
CA TYR A 44 -2.85 1.93 -2.04
C TYR A 44 -2.60 0.43 -2.02
N TYR A 45 -2.90 -0.24 -3.13
CA TYR A 45 -2.66 -1.68 -3.28
C TYR A 45 -1.16 -2.00 -3.38
N VAL A 46 -0.38 -1.17 -4.10
CA VAL A 46 1.08 -1.32 -4.15
C VAL A 46 1.70 -1.17 -2.76
N THR A 47 1.25 -0.18 -1.98
CA THR A 47 1.69 0.04 -0.60
C THR A 47 1.36 -1.16 0.28
N LEU A 48 0.15 -1.71 0.19
CA LEU A 48 -0.26 -2.90 0.95
C LEU A 48 0.58 -4.14 0.58
N ALA A 49 0.85 -4.34 -0.71
CA ALA A 49 1.74 -5.43 -1.16
C ALA A 49 3.17 -5.26 -0.63
N GLY A 50 3.66 -4.01 -0.56
CA GLY A 50 4.95 -3.67 0.03
C GLY A 50 5.01 -3.97 1.54
N LEU A 51 3.93 -3.68 2.26
CA LEU A 51 3.79 -3.99 3.68
C LEU A 51 3.84 -5.49 3.95
N TYR A 52 3.10 -6.29 3.17
CA TYR A 52 3.15 -7.75 3.23
C TYR A 52 4.54 -8.29 2.89
N SER A 53 5.19 -7.75 1.85
CA SER A 53 6.55 -8.15 1.48
C SER A 53 7.56 -7.86 2.61
N GLY A 54 7.45 -6.69 3.26
CA GLY A 54 8.30 -6.31 4.39
C GLY A 54 8.08 -7.14 5.65
N ALA A 55 6.90 -7.76 5.78
CA ALA A 55 6.53 -8.66 6.86
C ALA A 55 6.96 -10.13 6.64
N GLY A 56 7.55 -10.46 5.48
CA GLY A 56 7.76 -11.85 5.07
C GLY A 56 6.50 -12.56 4.57
N ARG A 57 5.37 -11.85 4.45
CA ARG A 57 4.07 -12.32 3.93
C ARG A 57 4.06 -12.27 2.39
N PHE A 58 5.00 -12.96 1.75
CA PHE A 58 5.23 -12.85 0.30
C PHE A 58 4.04 -13.38 -0.52
N ASP A 59 3.39 -14.46 -0.08
CA ASP A 59 2.23 -15.05 -0.76
C ASP A 59 1.05 -14.07 -0.85
N GLU A 60 0.84 -13.29 0.20
CA GLU A 60 -0.24 -12.30 0.27
C GLU A 60 0.09 -11.05 -0.56
N ALA A 61 1.38 -10.66 -0.59
CA ALA A 61 1.86 -9.62 -1.50
C ALA A 61 1.69 -10.04 -2.95
N GLU A 62 1.98 -11.29 -3.29
CA GLU A 62 1.85 -11.82 -4.64
C GLU A 62 0.39 -11.95 -5.07
N SER A 63 -0.46 -12.53 -4.21
CA SER A 63 -1.90 -12.64 -4.44
C SER A 63 -2.52 -11.27 -4.71
N LEU A 64 -2.13 -10.25 -3.94
CA LEU A 64 -2.60 -8.89 -4.15
C LEU A 64 -2.11 -8.32 -5.48
N ARG A 65 -0.84 -8.53 -5.85
CA ARG A 65 -0.30 -8.09 -7.15
C ARG A 65 -0.97 -8.79 -8.33
N GLN A 66 -1.32 -10.07 -8.20
CA GLN A 66 -2.07 -10.80 -9.22
C GLN A 66 -3.48 -10.22 -9.36
N TRP A 67 -4.20 -10.03 -8.25
CA TRP A 67 -5.52 -9.40 -8.25
C TRP A 67 -5.51 -8.01 -8.88
N MET A 68 -4.49 -7.20 -8.58
CA MET A 68 -4.29 -5.89 -9.21
C MET A 68 -4.14 -6.01 -10.73
N LYS A 69 -3.34 -6.98 -11.22
CA LYS A 69 -3.18 -7.23 -12.67
C LYS A 69 -4.49 -7.65 -13.32
N GLU A 70 -5.24 -8.56 -12.70
CA GLU A 70 -6.56 -9.01 -13.17
C GLU A 70 -7.56 -7.86 -13.28
N LYS A 71 -7.50 -6.91 -12.34
CA LYS A 71 -8.34 -5.71 -12.31
C LYS A 71 -7.79 -4.56 -13.15
N GLN A 72 -6.68 -4.75 -13.86
CA GLN A 72 -5.94 -3.70 -14.59
C GLN A 72 -5.61 -2.47 -13.74
N ILE A 73 -5.45 -2.67 -12.43
CA ILE A 73 -5.02 -1.64 -11.48
C ILE A 73 -3.49 -1.58 -11.53
N SER A 74 -2.97 -0.75 -12.42
CA SER A 74 -1.53 -0.46 -12.51
C SER A 74 -1.22 0.89 -11.87
N LYS A 75 -0.14 0.97 -11.08
CA LYS A 75 0.42 2.27 -10.73
C LYS A 75 0.95 2.86 -12.03
N VAL A 76 0.53 4.08 -12.38
CA VAL A 76 1.21 4.84 -13.44
C VAL A 76 2.68 4.91 -13.01
N PRO A 77 3.64 4.33 -13.76
CA PRO A 77 5.04 4.52 -13.44
C PRO A 77 5.28 6.01 -13.42
N GLY A 78 5.73 6.54 -12.28
CA GLY A 78 6.12 7.95 -12.21
C GLY A 78 7.22 8.18 -13.23
N CYS A 79 6.94 8.93 -14.29
CA CYS A 79 7.96 9.41 -15.21
C CYS A 79 8.75 10.49 -14.47
N SER A 80 9.86 10.12 -13.85
CA SER A 80 10.95 11.08 -13.62
C SER A 80 11.65 11.29 -14.96
N SER A 81 11.18 12.26 -15.75
CA SER A 81 11.99 12.81 -16.82
C SER A 81 13.04 13.73 -16.18
N ILE A 82 14.31 13.34 -16.31
CA ILE A 82 15.45 14.25 -16.21
C ILE A 82 15.61 14.92 -17.57
#